data_AF-A0A3D5NTF3-F1
#
_entry.id   AF-A0A3D5NTF3-F1
#
_cell.length_a   1.000
_cell.length_b   1.000
_cell.length_c   1.000
_cell.angle_alpha   90.00
_cell.angle_beta   90.00
_cell.angle_gamma   90.00
#
_symmetry.space_group_name_H-M   'P 1'
#
loop_
_entity.id
_entity.type
_entity.pdbx_description
1 polymer ?
#
loop_
_entity_poly.entity_id
_entity_poly.type
_entity_poly.pdbx_seq_one_letter_code
_entity_poly.pdbx_strand_id
1 'polypeptide(L)'
;MNMVKRVLDKDRYIFLEKPAMEVYNKEETLRRAQEIDEYINELKTFSLNLEKLIRTQPDKQERSLILNLSLILSSEEKLWEKVLENKRIPFSAFSKLVEEPVFELKKWHDHILSYSILLRGDKYPLMRRYLQYDLKEKEDAFPIDSDAHSGLALKKKGSYAYILTSQGQFMKVKDEGNSIGDVTSGKKARKRLNLLRPLIVLLMASLLLGLVYQNMAGKVDRTIIIRAEGEIKMEFNPMGNLIHISSVNAKGQELIAKSELEEKDIDSVLAEIIEQAYISETIKERDEIIILVSGEFLPEDFFKSGKTRDRILSYQLDCKINNNGSFLYVE
;
A
#
# COMPACT_ATOMS: atom_id res chain seq x y z
N MET A 1 -28.36 43.96 -15.09
CA MET A 1 -27.21 43.64 -15.95
C MET A 1 -26.90 42.17 -15.74
N ASN A 2 -27.42 41.31 -16.63
CA ASN A 2 -27.30 39.86 -16.49
C ASN A 2 -25.85 39.45 -16.69
N MET A 3 -25.22 38.87 -15.67
CA MET A 3 -23.95 38.16 -15.80
C MET A 3 -24.20 36.97 -16.72
N VAL A 4 -23.82 37.11 -17.98
CA VAL A 4 -23.66 35.96 -18.88
C VAL A 4 -22.59 35.08 -18.24
N LYS A 5 -23.01 33.96 -17.66
CA LYS A 5 -22.15 32.85 -17.25
C LYS A 5 -21.36 32.45 -18.51
N ARG A 6 -20.14 32.97 -18.68
CA ARG A 6 -19.21 32.41 -19.68
C ARG A 6 -18.82 31.05 -19.14
N VAL A 7 -19.54 30.02 -19.57
CA VAL A 7 -19.09 28.64 -19.43
C VAL A 7 -17.83 28.55 -20.29
N LEU A 8 -16.66 28.58 -19.65
CA LEU A 8 -15.41 28.36 -20.35
C LEU A 8 -15.35 26.89 -20.69
N ASP A 9 -15.39 26.61 -21.99
CA ASP A 9 -15.39 25.24 -22.52
C ASP A 9 -14.06 24.56 -22.18
N LYS A 10 -14.13 23.62 -21.25
CA LYS A 10 -13.00 22.82 -20.75
C LYS A 10 -12.53 21.76 -21.73
N ASP A 11 -13.24 21.56 -22.84
CA ASP A 11 -12.92 20.57 -23.88
C ASP A 11 -12.53 21.22 -25.21
N ARG A 12 -12.12 22.50 -25.19
CA ARG A 12 -11.85 23.28 -26.38
C ARG A 12 -10.54 22.90 -27.08
N TYR A 13 -9.48 22.68 -26.32
CA TYR A 13 -8.13 22.46 -26.82
C TYR A 13 -7.62 21.05 -26.53
N ILE A 14 -6.77 20.53 -27.43
CA ILE A 14 -6.04 19.28 -27.25
C ILE A 14 -4.57 19.48 -27.62
N PHE A 15 -3.68 18.69 -27.03
CA PHE A 15 -2.33 18.56 -27.56
C PHE A 15 -2.34 17.76 -28.86
N LEU A 16 -1.64 18.28 -29.85
CA LEU A 16 -1.41 17.62 -31.12
C LEU A 16 -0.29 16.58 -30.97
N GLU A 17 -0.39 15.48 -31.70
CA GLU A 17 0.58 14.39 -31.68
C GLU A 17 1.83 14.70 -32.50
N LYS A 18 1.73 15.63 -33.46
CA LYS A 18 2.87 16.06 -34.28
C LYS A 18 4.05 16.57 -33.42
N PRO A 19 5.29 16.20 -33.77
CA PRO A 19 6.46 16.75 -33.11
C PRO A 19 6.60 18.25 -33.39
N ALA A 20 7.17 18.99 -32.45
CA ALA A 20 7.62 20.35 -32.73
C ALA A 20 8.78 20.29 -33.74
N MET A 21 8.57 20.85 -34.94
CA MET A 21 9.63 21.01 -35.93
C MET A 21 10.45 22.24 -35.54
N GLU A 22 11.68 22.02 -35.07
CA GLU A 22 12.60 23.11 -34.75
C GLU A 22 13.80 23.10 -35.69
N VAL A 23 14.09 24.26 -36.25
CA VAL A 23 15.34 24.51 -36.98
C VAL A 23 16.40 24.87 -35.94
N TYR A 24 17.53 24.15 -35.94
CA TYR A 24 18.61 24.43 -35.02
C TYR A 24 19.13 25.87 -35.21
N ASN A 25 18.99 26.68 -34.17
CA ASN A 25 19.51 28.04 -34.11
C ASN A 25 20.14 28.27 -32.72
N LYS A 26 21.47 28.41 -32.69
CA LYS A 26 22.24 28.55 -31.45
C LYS A 26 21.83 29.76 -30.60
N GLU A 27 21.47 30.89 -31.23
CA GLU A 27 21.03 32.08 -30.50
C GLU A 27 19.66 31.86 -29.85
N GLU A 28 18.76 31.19 -30.58
CA GLU A 28 17.44 30.84 -30.06
C GLU A 28 17.54 29.84 -28.90
N THR A 29 18.40 28.82 -29.03
CA THR A 29 18.68 27.86 -27.95
C THR A 29 19.13 28.58 -26.67
N LEU A 30 20.04 29.56 -26.77
CA LEU A 30 20.53 30.32 -25.62
C LEU A 30 19.42 31.15 -24.96
N ARG A 31 18.59 31.83 -25.74
CA ARG A 31 17.43 32.59 -25.21
C ARG A 31 16.42 31.66 -24.55
N ARG A 32 16.17 30.50 -25.15
CA ARG A 32 15.27 29.50 -24.58
C ARG A 32 15.81 28.91 -23.29
N ALA A 33 17.12 28.72 -23.18
CA ALA A 33 17.76 28.28 -21.94
C ALA A 33 17.56 29.31 -20.80
N GLN A 34 17.58 30.61 -21.11
CA GLN A 34 17.26 31.68 -20.15
C GLN A 34 15.78 31.62 -19.72
N GLU A 35 14.84 31.50 -20.68
CA GLU A 35 13.41 31.31 -20.37
C GLU A 35 13.18 30.09 -19.46
N ILE A 36 13.87 28.98 -19.73
CA ILE A 36 13.77 27.76 -18.92
C ILE A 36 14.26 27.98 -17.50
N ASP A 37 15.38 28.68 -17.30
CA ASP A 37 15.89 28.94 -15.95
C ASP A 37 14.91 29.82 -15.16
N GLU A 38 14.40 30.87 -15.79
CA GLU A 38 13.38 31.74 -15.20
C GLU A 38 12.10 30.98 -14.86
N TYR A 39 11.62 30.14 -15.78
CA TYR A 39 10.45 29.28 -15.57
C TYR A 39 10.66 28.31 -14.41
N ILE A 40 11.80 27.63 -14.36
CA ILE A 40 12.13 26.70 -13.26
C ILE A 40 12.22 27.44 -11.93
N ASN A 41 12.77 28.65 -11.91
CA ASN A 41 12.84 29.46 -10.70
C ASN A 41 11.44 29.93 -10.27
N GLU A 42 10.57 30.31 -11.20
CA GLU A 42 9.18 30.64 -10.90
C GLU A 42 8.42 29.42 -10.34
N LEU A 43 8.55 28.24 -10.94
CA LEU A 43 7.96 27.00 -10.40
C LEU A 43 8.34 26.76 -8.94
N LYS A 44 9.59 27.01 -8.55
CA LYS A 44 10.04 26.87 -7.15
C LYS A 44 9.31 27.82 -6.21
N THR A 45 8.95 29.04 -6.65
CA THR A 45 8.16 29.97 -5.83
C THR A 45 6.76 29.45 -5.51
N PHE A 46 6.23 28.56 -6.34
CA PHE A 46 4.97 27.83 -6.12
C PHE A 46 5.17 26.46 -5.43
N SER A 47 6.38 26.19 -4.91
CA SER A 47 6.76 24.90 -4.33
C SER A 47 6.60 23.71 -5.31
N LEU A 48 6.72 23.98 -6.62
CA LEU A 48 6.69 22.96 -7.67
C LEU A 48 8.12 22.51 -7.99
N ASN A 49 8.28 21.22 -8.30
CA ASN A 49 9.54 20.69 -8.80
C ASN A 49 9.29 19.72 -9.97
N LEU A 50 10.26 19.65 -10.89
CA LEU A 50 10.16 18.82 -12.10
C LEU A 50 10.04 17.34 -11.74
N GLU A 51 10.69 16.88 -10.67
CA GLU A 51 10.64 15.50 -10.21
C GLU A 51 9.21 15.04 -9.86
N LYS A 52 8.38 15.92 -9.27
CA LYS A 52 6.99 15.66 -8.90
C LYS A 52 6.08 15.65 -10.13
N LEU A 53 6.28 16.59 -11.04
CA LEU A 53 5.61 16.63 -12.35
C LEU A 53 5.91 15.36 -13.16
N ILE A 54 7.15 14.89 -13.16
CA ILE A 54 7.53 13.66 -13.89
C ILE A 54 6.93 12.40 -13.24
N ARG A 55 6.80 12.37 -11.91
CA ARG A 55 6.27 11.20 -11.21
C ARG A 55 4.79 10.95 -11.49
N THR A 56 4.03 11.99 -11.81
CA THR A 56 2.59 11.94 -12.11
C THR A 56 2.40 12.19 -13.60
N GLN A 57 2.09 11.14 -14.36
CA GLN A 57 1.93 11.25 -15.82
C GLN A 57 0.45 11.21 -16.18
N PRO A 58 -0.14 12.35 -16.60
CA PRO A 58 -1.50 12.36 -17.13
C PRO A 58 -1.57 11.63 -18.47
N ASP A 59 -2.64 10.87 -18.68
CA ASP A 59 -2.97 10.28 -19.98
C ASP A 59 -3.37 11.36 -21.02
N LYS A 60 -3.75 10.95 -22.24
CA LYS A 60 -4.08 11.90 -23.33
C LYS A 60 -5.30 12.78 -22.97
N GLN A 61 -6.33 12.20 -22.37
CA GLN A 61 -7.55 12.92 -22.00
C GLN A 61 -7.29 13.83 -20.82
N GLU A 62 -6.60 13.33 -19.79
CA GLU A 62 -6.19 14.10 -18.62
C GLU A 62 -5.30 15.29 -19.01
N ARG A 63 -4.35 15.12 -19.95
CA ARG A 63 -3.54 16.24 -20.46
C ARG A 63 -4.37 17.32 -21.13
N SER A 64 -5.36 16.92 -21.92
CA SER A 64 -6.25 17.87 -22.60
C SER A 64 -7.07 18.65 -21.58
N LEU A 65 -7.62 17.98 -20.56
CA LEU A 65 -8.31 18.64 -19.46
C LEU A 65 -7.39 19.65 -18.73
N ILE A 66 -6.18 19.22 -18.35
CA ILE A 66 -5.20 20.08 -17.68
C ILE A 66 -4.88 21.32 -18.53
N LEU A 67 -4.62 21.15 -19.83
CA LEU A 67 -4.35 22.25 -20.76
C LEU A 67 -5.47 23.29 -20.73
N ASN A 68 -6.72 22.86 -20.87
CA ASN A 68 -7.87 23.78 -20.87
C ASN A 68 -8.03 24.47 -19.51
N LEU A 69 -7.92 23.73 -18.40
CA LEU A 69 -7.95 24.31 -17.06
C LEU A 69 -6.85 25.35 -16.87
N SER A 70 -5.65 25.09 -17.36
CA SER A 70 -4.53 26.02 -17.27
C SER A 70 -4.72 27.28 -18.11
N LEU A 71 -5.27 27.16 -19.33
CA LEU A 71 -5.62 28.31 -20.17
C LEU A 71 -6.70 29.17 -19.53
N ILE A 72 -7.70 28.55 -18.89
CA ILE A 72 -8.75 29.26 -18.16
C ILE A 72 -8.16 29.97 -16.94
N LEU A 73 -7.38 29.27 -16.12
CA LEU A 73 -6.77 29.82 -14.92
C LEU A 73 -5.80 30.97 -15.23
N SER A 74 -5.04 30.85 -16.32
CA SER A 74 -4.09 31.87 -16.75
C SER A 74 -4.76 33.09 -17.38
N SER A 75 -6.00 32.97 -17.88
CA SER A 75 -6.75 34.06 -18.50
C SER A 75 -7.64 34.84 -17.51
N GLU A 76 -8.06 34.22 -16.41
CA GLU A 76 -8.94 34.84 -15.41
C GLU A 76 -8.15 35.67 -14.39
N GLU A 77 -8.03 36.99 -14.62
CA GLU A 77 -7.22 37.92 -13.83
C GLU A 77 -7.48 37.81 -12.32
N LYS A 78 -8.75 37.86 -11.89
CA LYS A 78 -9.13 37.80 -10.47
C LYS A 78 -8.75 36.49 -9.79
N LEU A 79 -8.79 35.37 -10.52
CA LEU A 79 -8.36 34.08 -9.98
C LEU A 79 -6.84 34.02 -9.92
N TRP A 80 -6.17 34.55 -10.93
CA TRP A 80 -4.73 34.56 -11.00
C TRP A 80 -4.08 35.43 -9.93
N GLU A 81 -4.63 36.61 -9.63
CA GLU A 81 -4.17 37.45 -8.51
C GLU A 81 -4.15 36.64 -7.20
N LYS A 82 -5.22 35.90 -6.92
CA LYS A 82 -5.28 35.00 -5.76
C LYS A 82 -4.25 33.88 -5.83
N VAL A 83 -3.94 33.36 -7.02
CA VAL A 83 -2.87 32.37 -7.20
C VAL A 83 -1.51 32.99 -6.89
N LEU A 84 -1.25 34.23 -7.32
CA LEU A 84 0.01 34.93 -7.05
C LEU A 84 0.19 35.24 -5.57
N GLU A 85 -0.87 35.66 -4.89
CA GLU A 85 -0.88 35.94 -3.44
C GLU A 85 -0.68 34.68 -2.61
N ASN A 86 -1.47 33.63 -2.88
CA ASN A 86 -1.51 32.43 -2.04
C ASN A 86 -0.54 31.33 -2.50
N LYS A 87 0.12 31.52 -3.65
CA LYS A 87 0.96 30.53 -4.34
C LYS A 87 0.26 29.18 -4.57
N ARG A 88 -1.07 29.19 -4.68
CA ARG A 88 -1.93 27.99 -4.83
C ARG A 88 -3.23 28.31 -5.57
N ILE A 89 -3.81 27.30 -6.19
CA ILE A 89 -5.11 27.42 -6.87
C ILE A 89 -6.24 27.67 -5.84
N PRO A 90 -7.07 28.71 -5.98
CA PRO A 90 -8.26 28.92 -5.17
C PRO A 90 -9.38 27.93 -5.58
N PHE A 91 -9.22 26.66 -5.22
CA PHE A 91 -10.06 25.56 -5.74
C PHE A 91 -11.57 25.77 -5.60
N SER A 92 -12.06 26.36 -4.51
CA SER A 92 -13.50 26.59 -4.33
C SER A 92 -14.07 27.55 -5.38
N ALA A 93 -13.33 28.63 -5.68
CA ALA A 93 -13.74 29.57 -6.73
C ALA A 93 -13.52 28.98 -8.12
N PHE A 94 -12.39 28.31 -8.33
CA PHE A 94 -12.03 27.73 -9.61
C PHE A 94 -12.98 26.59 -10.01
N SER A 95 -13.30 25.68 -9.09
CA SER A 95 -14.27 24.59 -9.28
C SER A 95 -15.64 25.08 -9.74
N LYS A 96 -16.14 26.19 -9.17
CA LYS A 96 -17.41 26.79 -9.59
C LYS A 96 -17.36 27.40 -10.99
N LEU A 97 -16.20 27.90 -11.40
CA LEU A 97 -16.01 28.51 -12.72
C LEU A 97 -15.96 27.46 -13.82
N VAL A 98 -15.16 26.40 -13.62
CA VAL A 98 -14.93 25.36 -14.64
C VAL A 98 -15.86 24.15 -14.51
N GLU A 99 -16.72 24.13 -13.49
CA GLU A 99 -17.65 23.03 -13.18
C GLU A 99 -16.92 21.68 -13.05
N GLU A 100 -15.72 21.71 -12.46
CA GLU A 100 -14.90 20.53 -12.16
C GLU A 100 -14.85 20.26 -10.66
N PRO A 101 -14.97 19.00 -10.21
CA PRO A 101 -14.86 18.67 -8.80
C PRO A 101 -13.50 19.08 -8.20
N VAL A 102 -13.55 19.62 -6.98
CA VAL A 102 -12.34 20.04 -6.24
C VAL A 102 -11.31 18.91 -6.11
N PHE A 103 -11.74 17.65 -6.01
CA PHE A 103 -10.81 16.52 -5.91
C PHE A 103 -10.00 16.32 -7.20
N GLU A 104 -10.60 16.50 -8.38
CA GLU A 104 -9.92 16.35 -9.68
C GLU A 104 -8.93 17.51 -9.90
N LEU A 105 -9.33 18.74 -9.54
CA LEU A 105 -8.44 19.89 -9.56
C LEU A 105 -7.24 19.72 -8.61
N LYS A 106 -7.45 19.12 -7.44
CA LYS A 106 -6.38 18.82 -6.49
C LYS A 106 -5.44 17.73 -7.00
N LYS A 107 -5.97 16.69 -7.64
CA LYS A 107 -5.19 15.60 -8.26
C LYS A 107 -4.18 16.17 -9.27
N TRP A 108 -4.59 17.16 -10.06
CA TRP A 108 -3.77 17.75 -11.12
C TRP A 108 -3.17 19.13 -10.81
N HIS A 109 -3.25 19.59 -9.57
CA HIS A 109 -2.82 20.92 -9.13
C HIS A 109 -1.47 21.37 -9.71
N ASP A 110 -0.45 20.51 -9.59
CA ASP A 110 0.90 20.87 -9.99
C ASP A 110 1.04 21.07 -11.49
N HIS A 111 0.37 20.22 -12.28
CA HIS A 111 0.35 20.32 -13.74
C HIS A 111 -0.50 21.51 -14.20
N ILE A 112 -1.64 21.75 -13.56
CA ILE A 112 -2.48 22.91 -13.87
C ILE A 112 -1.68 24.20 -13.63
N LEU A 113 -1.02 24.35 -12.48
CA LEU A 113 -0.21 25.53 -12.19
C LEU A 113 1.00 25.66 -13.12
N SER A 114 1.72 24.57 -13.39
CA SER A 114 2.92 24.64 -14.23
C SER A 114 2.59 25.11 -15.64
N TYR A 115 1.55 24.56 -16.26
CA TYR A 115 1.04 25.03 -17.54
C TYR A 115 0.47 26.44 -17.46
N SER A 116 -0.23 26.80 -16.38
CA SER A 116 -0.77 28.16 -16.25
C SER A 116 0.34 29.21 -16.24
N ILE A 117 1.45 28.92 -15.55
CA ILE A 117 2.64 29.77 -15.53
C ILE A 117 3.26 29.85 -16.93
N LEU A 118 3.43 28.71 -17.60
CA LEU A 118 4.04 28.61 -18.91
C LEU A 118 3.22 29.32 -20.01
N LEU A 119 1.88 29.22 -19.93
CA LEU A 119 0.96 29.72 -20.97
C LEU A 119 0.48 31.15 -20.71
N ARG A 120 0.78 31.75 -19.55
CA ARG A 120 0.30 33.09 -19.21
C ARG A 120 1.11 34.17 -19.93
N GLY A 121 0.40 34.96 -20.73
CA GLY A 121 0.96 36.10 -21.44
C GLY A 121 2.09 35.69 -22.39
N ASP A 122 3.05 36.59 -22.56
CA ASP A 122 4.19 36.42 -23.46
C ASP A 122 5.52 36.28 -22.70
N LYS A 123 5.47 35.72 -21.48
CA LYS A 123 6.66 35.60 -20.61
C LYS A 123 7.65 34.55 -21.10
N TYR A 124 7.15 33.43 -21.62
CA TYR A 124 7.96 32.29 -22.08
C TYR A 124 7.63 31.93 -23.54
N PRO A 125 7.81 32.85 -24.50
CA PRO A 125 7.33 32.69 -25.86
C PRO A 125 8.01 31.52 -26.58
N LEU A 126 9.31 31.28 -26.37
CA LEU A 126 10.03 30.18 -27.02
C LEU A 126 9.61 28.83 -26.45
N MET A 127 9.45 28.73 -25.13
CA MET A 127 8.94 27.50 -24.50
C MET A 127 7.48 27.23 -24.88
N ARG A 128 6.63 28.26 -24.93
CA ARG A 128 5.22 28.13 -25.32
C ARG A 128 5.08 27.69 -26.77
N ARG A 129 5.89 28.25 -27.68
CA ARG A 129 5.90 27.88 -29.11
C ARG A 129 6.26 26.41 -29.34
N TYR A 130 7.03 25.81 -28.43
CA TYR A 130 7.37 24.40 -28.48
C TYR A 130 6.15 23.49 -28.28
N LEU A 131 5.16 23.92 -27.47
CA LEU A 131 3.95 23.16 -27.23
C LEU A 131 3.05 23.16 -28.48
N GLN A 132 2.64 21.98 -28.91
CA GLN A 132 1.74 21.80 -30.05
C GLN A 132 0.35 21.50 -29.53
N TYR A 133 -0.53 22.50 -29.55
CA TYR A 133 -1.94 22.33 -29.19
C TYR A 133 -2.83 23.18 -30.10
N ASP A 134 -4.04 22.72 -30.36
CA ASP A 134 -5.04 23.41 -31.20
C ASP A 134 -6.45 23.02 -30.74
N LEU A 135 -7.47 23.52 -31.42
CA LEU A 135 -8.85 23.14 -31.20
C LEU A 135 -9.04 21.64 -31.38
N LYS A 136 -9.91 21.05 -30.55
CA LYS A 136 -10.22 19.62 -30.54
C LYS A 136 -10.63 19.05 -31.91
N GLU A 137 -11.25 19.87 -32.75
CA GLU A 137 -11.66 19.52 -34.11
C GLU A 137 -10.50 19.20 -35.06
N LYS A 138 -9.27 19.64 -34.73
CA LYS A 138 -8.06 19.44 -35.53
C LYS A 138 -7.18 18.32 -35.00
N GLU A 139 -7.78 17.32 -34.36
CA GLU A 139 -7.04 16.15 -33.88
C GLU A 139 -6.21 15.54 -35.03
N ASP A 140 -4.92 15.38 -34.78
CA ASP A 140 -3.98 14.75 -35.69
C ASP A 140 -3.63 13.35 -35.19
N ALA A 141 -3.33 12.47 -36.14
CA ALA A 141 -2.79 11.15 -35.87
C ALA A 141 -1.35 11.13 -36.38
N PHE A 142 -0.39 11.09 -35.47
CA PHE A 142 1.02 10.90 -35.82
C PHE A 142 1.49 9.55 -35.26
N PRO A 143 2.25 8.75 -36.03
CA PRO A 143 2.80 7.51 -35.52
C PRO A 143 3.74 7.81 -34.35
N ILE A 144 3.37 7.36 -33.15
CA ILE A 144 4.19 7.47 -31.95
C ILE A 144 5.21 6.33 -32.00
N ASP A 145 6.48 6.66 -32.25
CA ASP A 145 7.57 5.71 -32.06
C ASP A 145 7.71 5.43 -30.55
N SER A 146 7.55 4.16 -30.15
CA SER A 146 7.25 3.82 -28.75
C SER A 146 8.44 3.94 -27.80
N ASP A 147 9.65 3.93 -28.33
CA ASP A 147 10.85 3.68 -27.52
C ASP A 147 11.68 4.93 -27.20
N ALA A 148 11.53 5.99 -28.02
CA ALA A 148 12.27 7.24 -27.88
C ALA A 148 11.31 8.41 -27.66
N HIS A 149 11.50 9.15 -26.57
CA HIS A 149 10.75 10.37 -26.31
C HIS A 149 11.64 11.57 -26.56
N SER A 150 11.11 12.53 -27.32
CA SER A 150 11.78 13.80 -27.62
C SER A 150 11.09 14.97 -26.93
N GLY A 151 11.89 15.93 -26.48
CA GLY A 151 11.38 17.08 -25.74
C GLY A 151 12.42 18.18 -25.56
N LEU A 152 11.95 19.36 -25.20
CA LEU A 152 12.77 20.49 -24.80
C LEU A 152 13.49 20.17 -23.47
N ALA A 153 14.83 20.22 -23.45
CA ALA A 153 15.65 19.96 -22.27
C ALA A 153 15.49 21.08 -21.23
N LEU A 154 14.81 20.78 -20.13
CA LEU A 154 14.60 21.71 -19.01
C LEU A 154 15.75 21.69 -17.99
N LYS A 155 16.27 20.50 -17.70
CA LYS A 155 17.30 20.30 -16.66
C LYS A 155 18.12 19.06 -16.95
N LYS A 156 19.42 19.11 -16.68
CA LYS A 156 20.34 17.96 -16.82
C LYS A 156 20.84 17.50 -15.46
N LYS A 157 20.95 16.18 -15.25
CA LYS A 157 21.52 15.56 -14.05
C LYS A 157 22.23 14.27 -14.41
N GLY A 158 23.56 14.33 -14.57
CA GLY A 158 24.36 13.20 -15.05
C GLY A 158 23.97 12.83 -16.48
N SER A 159 23.77 11.54 -16.74
CA SER A 159 23.29 10.99 -18.04
C SER A 159 21.77 11.06 -18.22
N TYR A 160 21.09 11.93 -17.48
CA TYR A 160 19.64 12.11 -17.60
C TYR A 160 19.28 13.56 -17.90
N ALA A 161 18.33 13.73 -18.81
CA ALA A 161 17.67 14.99 -19.09
C ALA A 161 16.21 14.93 -18.60
N TYR A 162 15.74 16.07 -18.12
CA TYR A 162 14.36 16.34 -17.76
C TYR A 162 13.79 17.17 -18.90
N ILE A 163 12.77 16.67 -19.57
CA ILE A 163 12.28 17.23 -20.83
C ILE A 163 10.81 17.62 -20.70
N LEU A 164 10.39 18.63 -21.46
CA LEU A 164 8.99 18.92 -21.77
C LEU A 164 8.74 18.48 -23.22
N THR A 165 7.80 17.57 -23.47
CA THR A 165 7.45 17.15 -24.84
C THR A 165 6.56 18.19 -25.51
N SER A 166 6.45 18.15 -26.85
CA SER A 166 5.52 19.02 -27.58
C SER A 166 4.07 18.79 -27.19
N GLN A 167 3.73 17.58 -26.70
CA GLN A 167 2.42 17.24 -26.15
C GLN A 167 2.27 17.57 -24.65
N GLY A 168 3.18 18.40 -24.11
CA GLY A 168 3.11 18.91 -22.74
C GLY A 168 3.61 17.95 -21.65
N GLN A 169 4.13 16.76 -21.97
CA GLN A 169 4.55 15.81 -20.94
C GLN A 169 5.88 16.22 -20.31
N PHE A 170 5.96 16.22 -18.98
CA PHE A 170 7.23 16.29 -18.28
C PHE A 170 7.83 14.89 -18.16
N MET A 171 9.00 14.63 -18.74
CA MET A 171 9.61 13.30 -18.72
C MET A 171 11.06 13.33 -18.27
N LYS A 172 11.54 12.18 -17.79
CA LYS A 172 12.96 11.93 -17.55
C LYS A 172 13.47 10.92 -18.56
N VAL A 173 14.43 11.33 -19.37
CA VAL A 173 15.05 10.50 -20.41
C VAL A 173 16.54 10.32 -20.13
N LYS A 174 17.11 9.19 -20.55
CA LYS A 174 18.56 9.01 -20.55
C LYS A 174 19.11 9.67 -21.81
N ASP A 175 19.94 10.69 -21.64
CA ASP A 175 20.58 11.44 -22.71
C ASP A 175 21.98 11.89 -22.27
N GLU A 176 22.95 11.71 -23.17
CA GLU A 176 24.36 12.00 -22.95
C GLU A 176 24.79 13.32 -23.64
N GLY A 177 24.03 13.82 -24.62
CA GLY A 177 24.55 14.78 -25.60
C GLY A 177 24.17 16.25 -25.43
N ASN A 178 22.97 16.59 -24.97
CA ASN A 178 22.44 17.94 -25.25
C ASN A 178 22.44 18.90 -24.05
N SER A 179 22.37 20.19 -24.33
CA SER A 179 22.36 21.28 -23.36
C SER A 179 20.93 21.73 -23.01
N ILE A 180 20.75 22.53 -21.96
CA ILE A 180 19.43 23.08 -21.61
C ILE A 180 18.97 23.99 -22.76
N GLY A 181 17.70 23.92 -23.14
CA GLY A 181 17.16 24.68 -24.27
C GLY A 181 17.15 23.92 -25.60
N ASP A 182 17.94 22.85 -25.73
CA ASP A 182 17.92 21.99 -26.92
C ASP A 182 16.75 21.01 -26.92
N VAL A 183 16.31 20.59 -28.11
CA VAL A 183 15.44 19.42 -28.27
C VAL A 183 16.30 18.17 -28.18
N THR A 184 16.02 17.35 -27.18
CA THR A 184 16.74 16.11 -26.89
C THR A 184 15.81 14.92 -27.03
N SER A 185 16.36 13.78 -27.44
CA SER A 185 15.65 12.51 -27.54
C SER A 185 16.36 11.46 -26.70
N GLY A 186 15.59 10.63 -26.01
CA GLY A 186 16.16 9.53 -25.24
C GLY A 186 15.13 8.52 -24.77
N LYS A 187 15.64 7.38 -24.28
CA LYS A 187 14.79 6.34 -23.72
C LYS A 187 14.29 6.75 -22.33
N LYS A 188 13.02 6.46 -22.03
CA LYS A 188 12.42 6.73 -20.72
C LYS A 188 13.22 6.08 -19.60
N ALA A 189 13.60 6.85 -18.58
CA ALA A 189 14.32 6.31 -17.43
C ALA A 189 13.43 5.30 -16.69
N ARG A 190 13.93 4.07 -16.47
CA ARG A 190 13.20 3.07 -15.68
C ARG A 190 12.96 3.59 -14.26
N LYS A 191 11.70 3.48 -13.80
CA LYS A 191 11.31 3.81 -12.42
C LYS A 191 11.96 2.78 -11.49
N ARG A 192 12.89 3.19 -10.62
CA ARG A 192 13.36 2.30 -9.54
C ARG A 192 12.19 2.03 -8.61
N LEU A 193 11.81 0.76 -8.43
CA LEU A 193 10.87 0.37 -7.39
C LEU A 193 11.55 0.58 -6.03
N ASN A 194 10.98 1.43 -5.19
CA ASN A 194 11.45 1.62 -3.82
C ASN A 194 10.93 0.48 -2.93
N LEU A 195 11.55 -0.70 -3.05
CA LEU A 195 11.24 -1.89 -2.25
C LEU A 195 11.54 -1.73 -0.75
N LEU A 196 12.32 -0.72 -0.36
CA LEU A 196 12.65 -0.46 1.05
C LEU A 196 11.42 -0.14 1.90
N ARG A 197 10.45 0.62 1.37
CA ARG A 197 9.23 1.00 2.13
C ARG A 197 8.36 -0.20 2.49
N PRO A 198 7.94 -1.07 1.55
CA PRO A 198 7.17 -2.25 1.91
C PRO A 198 7.96 -3.23 2.80
N LEU A 199 9.28 -3.33 2.63
CA LEU A 199 10.12 -4.18 3.48
C LEU A 199 10.10 -3.73 4.96
N ILE A 200 10.18 -2.42 5.22
CA ILE A 200 10.10 -1.86 6.58
C ILE A 200 8.74 -2.16 7.21
N VAL A 201 7.66 -2.02 6.44
CA VAL A 201 6.30 -2.32 6.93
C VAL A 201 6.17 -3.80 7.28
N LEU A 202 6.70 -4.69 6.45
CA LEU A 202 6.67 -6.13 6.69
C LEU A 202 7.50 -6.52 7.92
N LEU A 203 8.68 -5.91 8.09
CA LEU A 203 9.52 -6.13 9.26
C LEU A 203 8.84 -5.67 10.56
N MET A 204 8.20 -4.49 10.55
CA MET A 204 7.41 -4.01 11.69
C MET A 204 6.24 -4.94 12.02
N ALA A 205 5.53 -5.44 11.00
CA ALA A 205 4.45 -6.40 11.20
C ALA A 205 4.96 -7.72 11.82
N SER A 206 6.10 -8.24 11.36
CA SER A 206 6.69 -9.45 11.94
C SER A 206 7.11 -9.27 13.41
N LEU A 207 7.63 -8.09 13.76
CA LEU A 207 8.01 -7.78 15.14
C LEU A 207 6.78 -7.77 16.06
N LEU A 208 5.68 -7.15 15.62
CA LEU A 208 4.42 -7.12 16.37
C LEU A 208 3.84 -8.53 16.56
N LEU A 209 3.84 -9.35 15.50
CA LEU A 209 3.40 -10.74 15.58
C LEU A 209 4.26 -11.56 16.57
N GLY A 210 5.58 -11.36 16.58
CA GLY A 210 6.48 -11.99 17.52
C GLY A 210 6.17 -11.64 18.99
N LEU A 211 5.86 -10.36 19.26
CA LEU A 211 5.48 -9.92 20.60
C LEU A 211 4.14 -10.51 21.06
N VAL A 212 3.15 -10.59 20.16
CA VAL A 212 1.87 -11.25 20.45
C VAL A 212 2.09 -12.73 20.75
N TYR A 213 2.89 -13.42 19.92
CA TYR A 213 3.21 -14.83 20.13
C TYR A 213 3.89 -15.08 21.49
N GLN A 214 4.90 -14.29 21.86
CA GLN A 214 5.58 -14.42 23.15
C GLN A 214 4.63 -14.21 24.34
N ASN A 215 3.75 -13.19 24.26
CA ASN A 215 2.76 -12.94 25.31
C ASN A 215 1.74 -14.07 25.43
N MET A 216 1.34 -14.69 24.33
CA MET A 216 0.40 -15.83 24.35
C MET A 216 1.09 -17.12 24.80
N ALA A 217 2.34 -17.37 24.41
CA ALA A 217 2.99 -18.65 24.64
C ALA A 217 3.19 -19.00 26.12
N GLY A 218 3.48 -18.01 26.97
CA GLY A 218 3.77 -18.20 28.39
C GLY A 218 2.58 -18.02 29.34
N LYS A 219 1.42 -17.59 28.84
CA LYS A 219 0.23 -17.37 29.66
C LYS A 219 -0.52 -18.68 29.84
N VAL A 220 -0.90 -19.04 31.06
CA VAL A 220 -1.84 -20.14 31.32
C VAL A 220 -3.27 -19.65 31.03
N ASP A 221 -4.00 -20.41 30.21
CA ASP A 221 -5.37 -20.12 29.80
C ASP A 221 -6.34 -21.23 30.19
N ARG A 222 -5.86 -22.47 30.14
CA ARG A 222 -6.64 -23.67 30.46
C ARG A 222 -5.85 -24.56 31.40
N THR A 223 -6.53 -25.12 32.38
CA THR A 223 -5.98 -26.15 33.27
C THR A 223 -6.87 -27.38 33.19
N ILE A 224 -6.27 -28.53 32.94
CA ILE A 224 -6.96 -29.82 32.90
C ILE A 224 -6.40 -30.72 34.00
N ILE A 225 -7.28 -31.30 34.80
CA ILE A 225 -6.94 -32.23 35.86
C ILE A 225 -7.59 -33.58 35.53
N ILE A 226 -6.79 -34.63 35.45
CA ILE A 226 -7.29 -36.01 35.36
C ILE A 226 -7.19 -36.64 36.73
N ARG A 227 -8.31 -37.18 37.23
CA ARG A 227 -8.40 -37.95 38.48
C ARG A 227 -8.81 -39.39 38.19
N ALA A 228 -7.96 -40.31 38.63
CA ALA A 228 -8.22 -41.75 38.73
C ALA A 228 -7.58 -42.22 40.06
N GLU A 229 -6.73 -43.26 40.05
CA GLU A 229 -5.84 -43.54 41.19
C GLU A 229 -4.70 -42.51 41.33
N GLY A 230 -4.41 -41.78 40.25
CA GLY A 230 -3.48 -40.64 40.14
C GLY A 230 -4.23 -39.29 40.05
N GLU A 231 -3.63 -38.18 40.49
CA GLU A 231 -4.10 -36.83 40.12
C GLU A 231 -3.01 -36.08 39.35
N ILE A 232 -3.26 -35.84 38.06
CA ILE A 232 -2.35 -35.14 37.15
C ILE A 232 -2.98 -33.82 36.73
N LYS A 233 -2.25 -32.72 36.96
CA LYS A 233 -2.60 -31.36 36.57
C LYS A 233 -1.76 -30.91 35.38
N MET A 234 -2.42 -30.43 34.34
CA MET A 234 -1.81 -29.93 33.11
C MET A 234 -2.27 -28.49 32.86
N GLU A 235 -1.35 -27.61 32.52
CA GLU A 235 -1.59 -26.20 32.22
C GLU A 235 -1.23 -25.90 30.77
N PHE A 236 -2.19 -25.35 30.03
CA PHE A 236 -2.09 -25.05 28.62
C PHE A 236 -2.21 -23.56 28.37
N ASN A 237 -1.52 -23.09 27.33
CA ASN A 237 -1.61 -21.71 26.87
C ASN A 237 -2.84 -21.48 25.99
N PRO A 238 -3.18 -20.22 25.62
CA PRO A 238 -4.32 -19.95 24.74
C PRO A 238 -4.25 -20.66 23.39
N MET A 239 -3.05 -21.01 22.92
CA MET A 239 -2.84 -21.76 21.68
C MET A 239 -3.10 -23.27 21.84
N GLY A 240 -3.42 -23.74 23.05
CA GLY A 240 -3.67 -25.16 23.34
C GLY A 240 -2.41 -25.99 23.54
N ASN A 241 -1.25 -25.36 23.71
CA ASN A 241 0.02 -26.07 23.95
C ASN A 241 0.31 -26.19 25.45
N LEU A 242 0.81 -27.35 25.86
CA LEU A 242 1.23 -27.66 27.23
C LEU A 242 2.40 -26.75 27.64
N ILE A 243 2.20 -26.02 28.73
CA ILE A 243 3.21 -25.19 29.40
C ILE A 243 3.84 -25.97 30.56
N HIS A 244 3.00 -26.61 31.38
CA HIS A 244 3.43 -27.25 32.61
C HIS A 244 2.55 -28.46 32.95
N ILE A 245 3.17 -29.52 33.47
CA ILE A 245 2.51 -30.73 33.96
C ILE A 245 3.05 -31.09 35.35
N SER A 246 2.16 -31.42 36.27
CA SER A 246 2.52 -31.83 37.63
C SER A 246 1.52 -32.82 38.21
N SER A 247 1.92 -33.50 39.28
CA SER A 247 1.06 -34.41 40.03
C SER A 247 1.22 -34.18 41.54
N VAL A 248 0.13 -34.35 42.27
CA VAL A 248 0.10 -34.25 43.74
C VAL A 248 0.48 -35.58 44.40
N ASN A 249 0.34 -36.71 43.69
CA ASN A 249 0.61 -38.04 44.24
C ASN A 249 1.75 -38.79 43.52
N ALA A 250 2.40 -39.71 44.24
CA ALA A 250 3.56 -40.45 43.74
C ALA A 250 3.24 -41.25 42.46
N LYS A 251 2.05 -41.87 42.39
CA LYS A 251 1.57 -42.57 41.20
C LYS A 251 1.49 -41.65 39.98
N GLY A 252 0.92 -40.45 40.11
CA GLY A 252 0.85 -39.50 39.00
C GLY A 252 2.22 -38.94 38.61
N GLN A 253 3.18 -38.81 39.54
CA GLN A 253 4.56 -38.43 39.18
C GLN A 253 5.25 -39.52 38.38
N GLU A 254 5.02 -40.79 38.72
CA GLU A 254 5.53 -41.93 37.96
C GLU A 254 4.94 -41.98 36.54
N LEU A 255 3.65 -41.71 36.39
CA LEU A 255 2.99 -41.63 35.08
C LEU A 255 3.57 -40.52 34.21
N ILE A 256 3.77 -39.32 34.76
CA ILE A 256 4.40 -38.20 34.04
C ILE A 256 5.81 -38.57 33.58
N ALA A 257 6.59 -39.25 34.44
CA ALA A 257 7.96 -39.65 34.11
C ALA A 257 8.04 -40.72 33.01
N LYS A 258 6.99 -41.53 32.85
CA LYS A 258 6.88 -42.57 31.82
C LYS A 258 6.25 -42.07 30.51
N SER A 259 5.69 -40.87 30.50
CA SER A 259 4.99 -40.32 29.33
C SER A 259 5.94 -39.60 28.39
N GLU A 260 5.88 -39.92 27.10
CA GLU A 260 6.65 -39.25 26.04
C GLU A 260 5.81 -38.14 25.37
N LEU A 261 5.87 -36.93 25.94
CA LEU A 261 5.08 -35.78 25.47
C LEU A 261 5.77 -35.03 24.32
N GLU A 262 5.92 -35.68 23.15
CA GLU A 262 6.44 -35.06 21.94
C GLU A 262 5.50 -33.99 21.37
N GLU A 263 4.21 -34.35 21.27
CA GLU A 263 3.14 -33.44 20.89
C GLU A 263 2.59 -32.72 22.13
N LYS A 264 2.46 -31.40 22.05
CA LYS A 264 2.07 -30.55 23.18
C LYS A 264 0.61 -30.12 23.16
N ASP A 265 -0.14 -30.47 22.12
CA ASP A 265 -1.55 -30.12 22.03
C ASP A 265 -2.38 -30.90 23.07
N ILE A 266 -3.55 -30.36 23.41
CA ILE A 266 -4.40 -30.90 24.47
C ILE A 266 -4.78 -32.37 24.20
N ASP A 267 -5.16 -32.71 22.97
CA ASP A 267 -5.67 -34.05 22.65
C ASP A 267 -4.55 -35.10 22.73
N SER A 268 -3.39 -34.82 22.16
CA SER A 268 -2.25 -35.73 22.23
C SER A 268 -1.76 -35.94 23.66
N VAL A 269 -1.66 -34.87 24.45
CA VAL A 269 -1.19 -34.96 25.84
C VAL A 269 -2.16 -35.76 26.70
N LEU A 270 -3.48 -35.54 26.57
CA LEU A 270 -4.47 -36.30 27.34
C LEU A 270 -4.47 -37.77 26.94
N ALA A 271 -4.38 -38.07 25.63
CA ALA A 271 -4.32 -39.44 25.13
C ALA A 271 -3.11 -40.21 25.67
N GLU A 272 -1.93 -39.58 25.64
CA GLU A 272 -0.69 -40.19 26.12
C GLU A 272 -0.78 -40.52 27.63
N ILE A 273 -1.29 -39.59 28.43
CA ILE A 273 -1.45 -39.81 29.88
C ILE A 273 -2.42 -40.97 30.18
N ILE A 274 -3.53 -41.07 29.43
CA ILE A 274 -4.49 -42.17 29.58
C ILE A 274 -3.86 -43.50 29.14
N GLU A 275 -3.12 -43.50 28.04
CA GLU A 275 -2.42 -44.69 27.54
C GLU A 275 -1.38 -45.19 28.53
N GLN A 276 -0.55 -44.31 29.09
CA GLN A 276 0.43 -44.70 30.10
C GLN A 276 -0.22 -45.18 31.40
N ALA A 277 -1.33 -44.57 31.82
CA ALA A 277 -2.08 -45.03 32.97
C ALA A 277 -2.63 -46.45 32.78
N TYR A 278 -3.06 -46.79 31.56
CA TYR A 278 -3.56 -48.13 31.22
C TYR A 278 -2.42 -49.15 31.14
N ILE A 279 -1.32 -48.82 30.45
CA ILE A 279 -0.14 -49.70 30.31
C ILE A 279 0.47 -50.02 31.68
N SER A 280 0.49 -49.05 32.60
CA SER A 280 1.02 -49.24 33.95
C SER A 280 0.03 -49.92 34.90
N GLU A 281 -1.12 -50.40 34.42
CA GLU A 281 -2.22 -50.96 35.21
C GLU A 281 -2.75 -50.05 36.33
N THR A 282 -2.55 -48.73 36.22
CA THR A 282 -3.10 -47.73 37.16
C THR A 282 -4.58 -47.52 36.93
N ILE A 283 -5.04 -47.71 35.69
CA ILE A 283 -6.45 -47.79 35.31
C ILE A 283 -6.68 -49.10 34.55
N LYS A 284 -7.88 -49.65 34.68
CA LYS A 284 -8.34 -50.89 34.04
C LYS A 284 -9.64 -50.64 33.29
N GLU A 285 -10.05 -51.63 32.49
CA GLU A 285 -11.32 -51.56 31.79
C GLU A 285 -12.47 -51.28 32.76
N ARG A 286 -13.35 -50.33 32.39
CA ARG A 286 -14.50 -49.87 33.18
C ARG A 286 -14.16 -49.10 34.46
N ASP A 287 -12.91 -48.71 34.66
CA ASP A 287 -12.58 -47.78 35.74
C ASP A 287 -13.15 -46.38 35.43
N GLU A 288 -13.57 -45.70 36.50
CA GLU A 288 -14.07 -44.32 36.41
C GLU A 288 -12.89 -43.33 36.35
N ILE A 289 -12.87 -42.49 35.32
CA ILE A 289 -11.94 -41.36 35.20
C ILE A 289 -12.69 -40.03 35.22
N ILE A 290 -12.18 -39.07 35.97
CA ILE A 290 -12.77 -37.72 36.06
C ILE A 290 -11.83 -36.72 35.42
N ILE A 291 -12.29 -36.01 34.39
CA ILE A 291 -11.57 -34.93 33.72
C ILE A 291 -12.20 -33.60 34.14
N LEU A 292 -11.42 -32.74 34.79
CA LEU A 292 -11.84 -31.41 35.22
C LEU A 292 -11.08 -30.35 34.42
N VAL A 293 -11.82 -29.51 33.69
CA VAL A 293 -11.28 -28.36 32.96
C VAL A 293 -11.66 -27.08 33.69
N SER A 294 -10.70 -26.18 33.85
CA SER A 294 -10.87 -24.84 34.42
C SER A 294 -10.16 -23.80 33.57
N GLY A 295 -10.70 -22.59 33.50
CA GLY A 295 -10.24 -21.54 32.57
C GLY A 295 -11.10 -21.51 31.30
N GLU A 296 -10.48 -21.37 30.14
CA GLU A 296 -11.19 -21.35 28.86
C GLU A 296 -11.79 -22.73 28.52
N PHE A 297 -13.00 -22.74 27.97
CA PHE A 297 -13.74 -23.97 27.66
C PHE A 297 -13.05 -24.80 26.57
N LEU A 298 -13.10 -26.13 26.69
CA LEU A 298 -12.91 -27.00 25.53
C LEU A 298 -14.11 -26.89 24.58
N PRO A 299 -13.90 -26.99 23.26
CA PRO A 299 -14.98 -27.11 22.29
C PRO A 299 -15.93 -28.27 22.62
N GLU A 300 -17.23 -28.12 22.33
CA GLU A 300 -18.23 -29.17 22.59
C GLU A 300 -17.97 -30.46 21.82
N ASP A 301 -17.28 -30.37 20.69
CA ASP A 301 -16.90 -31.48 19.82
C ASP A 301 -15.53 -32.08 20.16
N PHE A 302 -14.82 -31.58 21.17
CA PHE A 302 -13.46 -32.03 21.50
C PHE A 302 -13.37 -33.55 21.75
N PHE A 303 -14.38 -34.13 22.40
CA PHE A 303 -14.42 -35.57 22.69
C PHE A 303 -15.22 -36.38 21.66
N LYS A 304 -15.57 -35.80 20.50
CA LYS A 304 -16.26 -36.50 19.40
C LYS A 304 -15.29 -37.13 18.40
N SER A 305 -14.04 -36.69 18.40
CA SER A 305 -12.96 -37.21 17.56
C SER A 305 -11.61 -36.92 18.20
N GLY A 306 -10.58 -37.70 17.89
CA GLY A 306 -9.22 -37.46 18.37
C GLY A 306 -8.67 -38.61 19.19
N LYS A 307 -7.38 -38.52 19.50
CA LYS A 307 -6.62 -39.57 20.17
C LYS A 307 -7.18 -39.85 21.56
N THR A 308 -7.59 -38.82 22.30
CA THR A 308 -8.11 -38.96 23.68
C THR A 308 -9.38 -39.78 23.68
N ARG A 309 -10.31 -39.48 22.77
CA ARG A 309 -11.54 -40.24 22.59
C ARG A 309 -11.23 -41.69 22.25
N ASP A 310 -10.34 -41.92 21.29
CA ASP A 310 -10.02 -43.28 20.84
C ASP A 310 -9.46 -44.13 21.98
N ARG A 311 -8.65 -43.55 22.89
CA ARG A 311 -8.18 -44.24 24.10
C ARG A 311 -9.29 -44.53 25.10
N ILE A 312 -10.17 -43.55 25.38
CA ILE A 312 -11.30 -43.74 26.30
C ILE A 312 -12.21 -44.88 25.83
N LEU A 313 -12.55 -44.91 24.53
CA LEU A 313 -13.41 -45.93 23.95
C LEU A 313 -12.71 -47.30 23.87
N SER A 314 -11.43 -47.33 23.45
CA SER A 314 -10.68 -48.59 23.31
C SER A 314 -10.49 -49.30 24.64
N TYR A 315 -10.29 -48.54 25.72
CA TYR A 315 -10.11 -49.08 27.08
C TYR A 315 -11.42 -49.18 27.87
N GLN A 316 -12.57 -48.88 27.25
CA GLN A 316 -13.89 -48.95 27.88
C GLN A 316 -13.98 -48.20 29.22
N LEU A 317 -13.40 -47.00 29.29
CA LEU A 317 -13.32 -46.21 30.53
C LEU A 317 -14.62 -45.44 30.76
N ASP A 318 -15.07 -45.40 32.02
CA ASP A 318 -16.24 -44.61 32.42
C ASP A 318 -15.80 -43.16 32.71
N CYS A 319 -15.94 -42.28 31.71
CA CYS A 319 -15.42 -40.92 31.79
C CYS A 319 -16.48 -39.90 32.24
N LYS A 320 -16.16 -39.10 33.28
CA LYS A 320 -16.94 -37.93 33.69
C LYS A 320 -16.15 -36.65 33.41
N ILE A 321 -16.67 -35.81 32.51
CA ILE A 321 -15.98 -34.61 32.04
C ILE A 321 -16.72 -33.36 32.51
N ASN A 322 -16.08 -32.57 33.36
CA ASN A 322 -16.55 -31.25 33.78
C ASN A 322 -15.72 -30.18 33.06
N ASN A 323 -16.33 -29.51 32.09
CA ASN A 323 -15.76 -28.41 31.34
C ASN A 323 -16.19 -27.07 31.93
N ASN A 324 -15.51 -26.63 33.00
CA ASN A 324 -15.76 -25.36 33.68
C ASN A 324 -17.24 -25.14 34.06
N GLY A 325 -17.86 -26.16 34.65
CA GLY A 325 -19.26 -26.17 35.10
C GLY A 325 -20.25 -26.81 34.13
N SER A 326 -19.87 -27.02 32.86
CA SER A 326 -20.66 -27.75 31.87
C SER A 326 -20.22 -29.21 31.78
N PHE A 327 -21.14 -30.15 31.53
CA PHE A 327 -20.77 -31.55 31.31
C PHE A 327 -20.55 -31.83 29.83
N LEU A 328 -19.44 -32.49 29.52
CA LEU A 328 -19.17 -33.04 28.19
C LEU A 328 -19.30 -34.57 28.23
N TYR A 329 -19.61 -35.15 27.07
CA TYR A 329 -19.77 -36.59 26.90
C TYR A 329 -18.86 -37.09 25.79
N VAL A 330 -18.39 -38.31 25.95
CA VAL A 330 -17.66 -39.04 24.90
C VAL A 330 -18.73 -39.76 24.08
N GLU A 331 -18.87 -39.39 22.80
CA GLU A 331 -19.84 -39.96 21.85
C GLU A 331 -19.22 -41.03 20.93
#